data_AF-A0A3S0N6K9-F1
#
_entry.id   AF-A0A3S0N6K9-F1
#
_cell.length_a   1.000
_cell.length_b   1.000
_cell.length_c   1.000
_cell.angle_alpha   90.00
_cell.angle_beta   90.00
_cell.angle_gamma   90.00
#
_symmetry.space_group_name_H-M   'P 1'
#
loop_
_entity.id
_entity.type
_entity.pdbx_description
1 polymer ?
#
loop_
_entity_poly.entity_id
_entity_poly.type
_entity_poly.pdbx_seq_one_letter_code
_entity_poly.pdbx_strand_id
1 'polypeptide(L)'
;MVKPNIIKTSENPLQTLEVEVFDEYGERLTKQIACERPLTVMLNWKEVVTLMTLGSRPESLVLGYLKNQSFLSDPEALESVIIDWETHTAAVITKESTEQVEGALKKKTVTSGCGQGTMYGNVMKQLEHYQVPQTSIKQSEIYSALEALTHYNDTYKKAGAVHGCAVCTANEVLSFVEDVGRHNAVDTLAGEMWLNQQSGDDKIFYTTGRLTSEMVIKVAQMGIPVLLSRSGVTQMGLELAQKFGITTIARAKGLRFQVFTGAEKINFDVKGNTDK
;
A
#
# COMPACT_ATOMS: atom_id res chain seq x y z
N MET A 1 -19.96 12.93 -9.48
CA MET A 1 -19.11 12.28 -8.47
C MET A 1 -19.32 12.97 -7.14
N VAL A 2 -19.95 12.29 -6.20
CA VAL A 2 -20.07 12.78 -4.82
C VAL A 2 -18.79 12.38 -4.10
N LYS A 3 -17.97 13.35 -3.70
CA LYS A 3 -16.84 13.09 -2.80
C LYS A 3 -17.36 13.17 -1.36
N PRO A 4 -16.93 12.27 -0.45
CA PRO A 4 -17.31 12.38 0.94
C PRO A 4 -16.82 13.70 1.52
N ASN A 5 -17.54 14.22 2.52
CA ASN A 5 -17.08 15.39 3.24
C ASN A 5 -15.89 15.02 4.13
N ILE A 6 -14.73 15.62 3.89
CA ILE A 6 -13.52 15.40 4.70
C ILE A 6 -13.46 16.47 5.78
N ILE A 7 -13.50 16.04 7.04
CA ILE A 7 -13.48 16.91 8.22
C ILE A 7 -12.21 16.63 9.00
N LYS A 8 -11.38 17.66 9.19
CA LYS A 8 -10.17 17.59 10.02
C LYS A 8 -10.30 18.51 11.21
N THR A 9 -10.04 18.02 12.42
CA THR A 9 -9.98 18.86 13.63
C THR A 9 -8.64 19.60 13.76
N SER A 10 -7.60 19.10 13.08
CA SER A 10 -6.23 19.63 13.12
C SER A 10 -5.44 19.29 11.84
N GLU A 11 -4.29 19.95 11.64
CA GLU A 11 -3.37 19.60 10.56
C GLU A 11 -2.80 18.19 10.74
N ASN A 12 -2.33 17.60 9.63
CA ASN A 12 -1.66 16.31 9.69
C ASN A 12 -0.36 16.43 10.50
N PRO A 13 -0.02 15.46 11.36
CA PRO A 13 1.12 15.56 12.25
C PRO A 13 2.45 15.49 11.47
N LEU A 14 3.50 16.04 12.07
CA LEU A 14 4.85 15.95 11.52
C LEU A 14 5.29 14.48 11.37
N GLN A 15 5.79 14.13 10.20
CA GLN A 15 6.17 12.74 9.86
C GLN A 15 7.52 12.34 10.47
N THR A 16 8.37 13.32 10.78
CA THR A 16 9.65 13.10 11.45
C THR A 16 9.79 14.03 12.65
N LEU A 17 10.64 13.63 13.59
CA LEU A 17 11.05 14.44 14.72
C LEU A 17 12.57 14.36 14.90
N GLU A 18 13.16 15.43 15.43
CA GLU A 18 14.59 15.52 15.66
C GLU A 18 14.96 14.96 17.04
N VAL A 19 16.01 14.16 17.10
CA VAL A 19 16.56 13.57 18.33
C VAL A 19 18.07 13.75 18.41
N GLU A 20 18.57 13.84 19.63
CA GLU A 20 20.00 13.72 19.94
C GLU A 20 20.37 12.23 19.99
N VAL A 21 21.44 11.85 19.29
CA VAL A 21 22.03 10.52 19.31
C VAL A 21 23.54 10.61 19.52
N PHE A 22 24.16 9.49 19.87
CA PHE A 22 25.61 9.38 19.99
C PHE A 22 26.14 8.40 18.94
N ASP A 23 27.28 8.73 18.34
CA ASP A 23 27.98 7.82 17.42
C ASP A 23 28.89 6.82 18.15
N GLU A 24 29.65 6.02 17.40
CA GLU A 24 30.56 5.01 17.94
C GLU A 24 31.73 5.58 18.75
N TYR A 25 31.99 6.89 18.69
CA TYR A 25 33.03 7.59 19.44
C TYR A 25 32.48 8.35 20.64
N GLY A 26 31.16 8.36 20.84
CA GLY A 26 30.49 9.11 21.89
C GLY A 26 30.30 10.60 21.56
N GLU A 27 30.43 11.00 20.28
CA GLU A 27 30.12 12.36 19.85
C GLU A 27 28.62 12.56 19.69
N ARG A 28 28.12 13.73 20.08
CA ARG A 28 26.70 14.08 19.96
C ARG A 28 26.36 14.47 18.53
N LEU A 29 25.32 13.85 17.99
CA LEU A 29 24.78 14.11 16.67
C LEU A 29 23.28 14.39 16.74
N THR A 30 22.80 15.16 15.78
CA THR A 30 21.38 15.38 15.55
C THR A 30 20.90 14.50 14.40
N LYS A 31 19.82 13.73 14.61
CA LYS A 31 19.18 12.91 13.57
C LYS A 31 17.68 13.12 13.56
N GLN A 32 17.09 12.97 12.37
CA GLN A 32 15.64 12.85 12.24
C GLN A 32 15.26 11.37 12.39
N ILE A 33 14.13 11.10 13.05
CA ILE A 33 13.53 9.77 13.13
C ILE A 33 12.07 9.83 12.69
N ALA A 34 11.55 8.71 12.19
CA ALA A 34 10.18 8.61 11.75
C ALA A 34 9.24 8.59 12.96
N CYS A 35 8.18 9.38 12.91
CA CYS A 35 7.15 9.36 13.95
C CYS A 35 6.21 8.17 13.74
N GLU A 36 5.83 7.49 14.81
CA GLU A 36 4.81 6.43 14.76
C GLU A 36 3.67 6.80 15.70
N ARG A 37 2.43 6.87 15.18
CA ARG A 37 1.26 7.30 15.96
C ARG A 37 0.09 6.35 15.78
N PRO A 38 -0.71 6.11 16.83
CA PRO A 38 -1.95 5.38 16.69
C PRO A 38 -2.98 6.22 15.91
N LEU A 39 -3.80 5.54 15.13
CA LEU A 39 -5.01 6.08 14.50
C LEU A 39 -6.10 5.00 14.57
N THR A 40 -7.09 5.22 15.43
CA THR A 40 -8.22 4.32 15.63
C THR A 40 -9.27 4.56 14.56
N VAL A 41 -9.45 3.57 13.69
CA VAL A 41 -10.41 3.57 12.59
C VAL A 41 -11.77 3.13 13.11
N MET A 42 -12.78 3.96 12.87
CA MET A 42 -14.17 3.69 13.18
C MET A 42 -15.01 3.69 11.90
N LEU A 43 -15.99 2.80 11.82
CA LEU A 43 -16.97 2.74 10.76
C LEU A 43 -18.36 2.85 11.38
N ASN A 44 -19.12 3.90 11.05
CA ASN A 44 -20.40 4.25 11.67
C ASN A 44 -20.32 4.20 13.21
N TRP A 45 -19.29 4.86 13.76
CA TRP A 45 -18.98 4.96 15.20
C TRP A 45 -18.63 3.64 15.91
N LYS A 46 -18.41 2.56 15.18
CA LYS A 46 -17.92 1.30 15.72
C LYS A 46 -16.42 1.20 15.45
N GLU A 47 -15.63 0.94 16.50
CA GLU A 47 -14.20 0.72 16.36
C GLU A 47 -13.92 -0.55 15.55
N VAL A 48 -13.02 -0.43 14.57
CA VAL A 48 -12.63 -1.53 13.68
C VAL A 48 -11.20 -1.99 13.97
N VAL A 49 -10.26 -1.03 14.02
CA VAL A 49 -8.83 -1.31 14.19
C VAL A 49 -8.11 -0.05 14.67
N THR A 50 -6.98 -0.21 15.36
CA THR A 50 -6.00 0.87 15.54
C THR A 50 -4.77 0.60 14.66
N LEU A 51 -4.45 1.54 13.77
CA LEU A 51 -3.28 1.49 12.90
C LEU A 51 -2.15 2.31 13.49
N MET A 52 -0.90 1.86 13.36
CA MET A 52 0.29 2.67 13.67
C MET A 52 0.81 3.27 12.37
N THR A 53 0.79 4.60 12.22
CA THR A 53 1.02 5.31 10.95
C THR A 53 1.90 6.54 11.12
N LEU A 54 2.53 7.00 10.03
CA LEU A 54 3.15 8.34 9.95
C LEU A 54 2.11 9.46 10.02
N GLY A 55 0.89 9.22 9.54
CA GLY A 55 -0.21 10.20 9.50
C GLY A 55 -0.20 11.15 8.30
N SER A 56 0.50 10.82 7.21
CA SER A 56 0.63 11.72 6.04
C SER A 56 -0.69 11.96 5.29
N ARG A 57 -1.50 10.91 5.12
CA ARG A 57 -2.76 10.90 4.34
C ARG A 57 -3.81 10.00 5.04
N PRO A 58 -4.30 10.40 6.22
CA PRO A 58 -5.14 9.55 7.05
C PRO A 58 -6.47 9.17 6.41
N GLU A 59 -7.08 10.04 5.59
CA GLU A 59 -8.36 9.76 4.93
C GLU A 59 -8.26 8.59 3.97
N SER A 60 -7.27 8.67 3.07
CA SER A 60 -7.02 7.63 2.07
C SER A 60 -6.62 6.32 2.76
N LEU A 61 -5.82 6.39 3.83
CA LEU A 61 -5.44 5.23 4.63
C LEU A 61 -6.66 4.50 5.18
N VAL A 62 -7.56 5.21 5.88
CA VAL A 62 -8.70 4.55 6.54
C VAL A 62 -9.71 4.02 5.54
N LEU A 63 -9.98 4.76 4.46
CA LEU A 63 -10.87 4.31 3.39
C LEU A 63 -10.32 3.09 2.68
N GLY A 64 -9.03 3.09 2.33
CA GLY A 64 -8.39 1.96 1.69
C GLY A 64 -8.30 0.74 2.58
N TYR A 65 -8.04 0.91 3.88
CA TYR A 65 -8.11 -0.19 4.85
C TYR A 65 -9.51 -0.82 4.87
N LEU A 66 -10.55 -0.02 5.11
CA LEU A 66 -11.93 -0.51 5.17
C LEU A 66 -12.37 -1.16 3.84
N LYS A 67 -11.93 -0.61 2.70
CA LYS A 67 -12.20 -1.17 1.38
C LYS A 67 -11.52 -2.52 1.17
N ASN A 68 -10.25 -2.64 1.52
CA ASN A 68 -9.48 -3.89 1.37
C ASN A 68 -9.99 -5.00 2.31
N GLN A 69 -10.59 -4.63 3.44
CA GLN A 69 -11.29 -5.56 4.33
C GLN A 69 -12.73 -5.91 3.86
N SER A 70 -13.16 -5.39 2.72
CA SER A 70 -14.52 -5.54 2.17
C SER A 70 -15.63 -5.04 3.12
N PHE A 71 -15.34 -4.05 3.96
CA PHE A 71 -16.35 -3.37 4.77
C PHE A 71 -17.07 -2.25 4.03
N LEU A 72 -16.47 -1.74 2.97
CA LEU A 72 -17.05 -0.76 2.07
C LEU A 72 -17.01 -1.29 0.64
N SER A 73 -18.01 -0.95 -0.17
CA SER A 73 -18.08 -1.35 -1.57
C SER A 73 -18.36 -0.19 -2.51
N ASP A 74 -19.23 0.74 -2.09
CA ASP A 74 -19.66 1.86 -2.91
C ASP A 74 -19.08 3.20 -2.41
N PRO A 75 -18.21 3.87 -3.19
CA PRO A 75 -17.68 5.17 -2.79
C PRO A 75 -18.76 6.27 -2.76
N GLU A 76 -19.89 6.12 -3.47
CA GLU A 76 -20.98 7.09 -3.46
C GLU A 76 -21.84 7.03 -2.20
N ALA A 77 -21.77 5.93 -1.45
CA ALA A 77 -22.45 5.77 -0.17
C ALA A 77 -21.72 6.47 1.00
N LEU A 78 -20.48 6.95 0.78
CA LEU A 78 -19.69 7.64 1.79
C LEU A 78 -20.24 9.06 2.04
N GLU A 79 -20.58 9.33 3.30
CA GLU A 79 -21.07 10.65 3.71
C GLU A 79 -19.93 11.53 4.20
N SER A 80 -19.10 11.01 5.11
CA SER A 80 -17.99 11.79 5.67
C SER A 80 -16.83 10.93 6.15
N VAL A 81 -15.66 11.55 6.19
CA VAL A 81 -14.45 11.04 6.84
C VAL A 81 -13.98 12.11 7.82
N ILE A 82 -13.99 11.79 9.11
CA ILE A 82 -13.64 12.70 10.20
C ILE A 82 -12.31 12.24 10.77
N ILE A 83 -11.28 13.08 10.68
CA ILE A 83 -9.95 12.82 11.23
C ILE A 83 -9.73 13.74 12.42
N ASP A 84 -9.43 13.13 13.57
CA ASP A 84 -9.12 13.84 14.79
C ASP A 84 -7.81 13.32 15.42
N TRP A 85 -6.75 14.12 15.27
CA TRP A 85 -5.45 13.79 15.85
C TRP A 85 -5.34 14.10 17.34
N GLU A 86 -6.26 14.84 17.95
CA GLU A 86 -6.28 15.05 19.41
C GLU A 86 -6.71 13.77 20.13
N THR A 87 -7.72 13.09 19.58
CA THR A 87 -8.22 11.81 20.09
C THR A 87 -7.58 10.60 19.40
N HIS A 88 -6.76 10.81 18.37
CA HIS A 88 -6.19 9.75 17.52
C HIS A 88 -7.25 8.89 16.84
N THR A 89 -8.34 9.49 16.35
CA THR A 89 -9.46 8.79 15.75
C THR A 89 -9.69 9.18 14.30
N ALA A 90 -10.22 8.24 13.52
CA ALA A 90 -10.68 8.44 12.17
C ALA A 90 -12.01 7.74 11.97
N ALA A 91 -13.11 8.50 11.90
CA ALA A 91 -14.46 7.97 11.73
C ALA A 91 -14.91 8.09 10.27
N VAL A 92 -15.32 6.97 9.69
CA VAL A 92 -15.92 6.91 8.36
C VAL A 92 -17.42 6.67 8.52
N ILE A 93 -18.23 7.56 7.93
CA ILE A 93 -19.68 7.49 7.95
C ILE A 93 -20.17 7.12 6.55
N THR A 94 -20.96 6.04 6.47
CA THR A 94 -21.52 5.51 5.22
C THR A 94 -22.99 5.13 5.40
N LYS A 95 -23.74 5.21 4.30
CA LYS A 95 -25.12 4.71 4.19
C LYS A 95 -25.22 3.19 4.00
N GLU A 96 -24.10 2.53 3.70
CA GLU A 96 -24.06 1.06 3.56
C GLU A 96 -24.41 0.36 4.89
N SER A 97 -24.98 -0.84 4.79
CA SER A 97 -25.15 -1.69 5.98
C SER A 97 -23.79 -2.15 6.50
N THR A 98 -23.59 -2.04 7.82
CA THR A 98 -22.35 -2.37 8.52
C THR A 98 -22.54 -3.47 9.56
N GLU A 99 -23.65 -4.21 9.50
CA GLU A 99 -24.01 -5.27 10.46
C GLU A 99 -22.95 -6.39 10.50
N GLN A 100 -22.33 -6.68 9.36
CA GLN A 100 -21.29 -7.69 9.19
C GLN A 100 -19.98 -7.36 9.93
N VAL A 101 -19.75 -6.10 10.28
CA VAL A 101 -18.48 -5.64 10.87
C VAL A 101 -18.23 -6.33 12.21
N GLU A 102 -19.21 -6.32 13.12
CA GLU A 102 -19.06 -6.94 14.45
C GLU A 102 -18.75 -8.45 14.37
N GLY A 103 -19.39 -9.15 13.43
CA GLY A 103 -19.15 -10.58 13.19
C GLY A 103 -17.76 -10.85 12.62
N ALA A 104 -17.27 -9.98 11.73
CA ALA A 104 -15.93 -10.08 11.16
C ALA A 104 -14.85 -9.80 12.22
N LEU A 105 -15.03 -8.78 13.06
CA LEU A 105 -14.10 -8.43 14.15
C LEU A 105 -13.83 -9.59 15.11
N LYS A 106 -14.84 -10.46 15.34
CA LYS A 106 -14.70 -11.66 16.18
C LYS A 106 -13.88 -12.79 15.54
N LYS A 107 -13.72 -12.79 14.22
CA LYS A 107 -12.99 -13.82 13.43
C LYS A 107 -11.71 -13.25 12.83
N LYS A 108 -10.87 -12.65 13.69
CA LYS A 108 -9.64 -11.98 13.27
C LYS A 108 -8.48 -12.99 13.19
N THR A 109 -7.88 -13.14 12.01
CA THR A 109 -6.59 -13.81 11.87
C THR A 109 -5.49 -12.75 11.94
N VAL A 110 -4.67 -12.79 12.98
CA VAL A 110 -3.50 -11.91 13.13
C VAL A 110 -2.35 -12.51 12.32
N THR A 111 -1.96 -11.84 11.24
CA THR A 111 -0.79 -12.28 10.45
C THR A 111 0.51 -11.73 11.04
N SER A 112 1.64 -12.35 10.71
CA SER A 112 2.97 -11.99 11.21
C SER A 112 3.57 -10.71 10.59
N GLY A 113 2.75 -9.89 9.91
CA GLY A 113 3.16 -8.59 9.37
C GLY A 113 3.40 -7.57 10.47
N CYS A 114 4.29 -6.60 10.23
CA CYS A 114 4.36 -5.37 11.03
C CYS A 114 3.15 -4.48 10.68
N GLY A 115 2.40 -4.03 11.68
CA GLY A 115 1.03 -3.54 11.56
C GLY A 115 0.03 -4.70 11.67
N GLN A 116 -1.16 -4.48 12.24
CA GLN A 116 -2.18 -5.53 12.36
C GLN A 116 -2.66 -6.00 10.98
N GLY A 117 -1.84 -6.78 10.28
CA GLY A 117 -2.13 -7.45 9.02
C GLY A 117 -3.26 -8.41 9.27
N THR A 118 -4.47 -7.88 9.11
CA THR A 118 -5.71 -8.58 9.40
C THR A 118 -6.29 -8.91 8.07
N MET A 119 -6.52 -10.19 7.82
CA MET A 119 -7.30 -10.63 6.69
C MET A 119 -8.52 -11.35 7.25
N TYR A 120 -9.69 -10.74 7.09
CA TYR A 120 -10.94 -11.40 7.44
C TYR A 120 -11.24 -12.49 6.41
N GLY A 121 -11.68 -13.66 6.89
CA GLY A 121 -11.83 -14.87 6.05
C GLY A 121 -12.74 -14.74 4.82
N ASN A 122 -13.53 -13.66 4.71
CA ASN A 122 -14.38 -13.39 3.56
C ASN A 122 -13.59 -12.91 2.33
N VAL A 123 -12.46 -12.23 2.50
CA VAL A 123 -11.71 -11.63 1.38
C VAL A 123 -11.17 -12.72 0.43
N MET A 124 -10.60 -13.78 0.99
CA MET A 124 -10.06 -14.90 0.19
C MET A 124 -11.13 -15.66 -0.59
N LYS A 125 -12.36 -15.75 -0.06
CA LYS A 125 -13.48 -16.38 -0.76
C LYS A 125 -13.95 -15.54 -1.95
N GLN A 126 -14.01 -14.21 -1.79
CA GLN A 126 -14.41 -13.30 -2.88
C GLN A 126 -13.44 -13.33 -4.06
N LEU A 127 -12.15 -13.55 -3.78
CA LEU A 127 -11.10 -13.59 -4.80
C LEU A 127 -10.81 -14.99 -5.32
N GLU A 128 -11.59 -16.01 -4.95
CA GLU A 128 -11.25 -17.41 -5.24
C GLU A 128 -11.05 -17.69 -6.74
N HIS A 129 -11.84 -17.04 -7.59
CA HIS A 129 -11.79 -17.16 -9.05
C HIS A 129 -11.39 -15.87 -9.76
N TYR A 130 -10.91 -14.87 -9.02
CA TYR A 130 -10.54 -13.59 -9.60
C TYR A 130 -9.16 -13.67 -10.28
N GLN A 131 -9.02 -13.01 -11.43
CA GLN A 131 -7.73 -12.76 -12.08
C GLN A 131 -7.61 -11.28 -12.42
N VAL A 132 -6.40 -10.73 -12.26
CA VAL A 132 -6.09 -9.38 -12.74
C VAL A 132 -6.04 -9.36 -14.27
N PRO A 133 -6.15 -8.19 -14.91
CA PRO A 133 -5.91 -8.05 -16.35
C PRO A 133 -4.56 -8.67 -16.78
N GLN A 134 -4.53 -9.36 -17.91
CA GLN A 134 -3.32 -10.01 -18.42
C GLN A 134 -2.55 -9.08 -19.35
N THR A 135 -2.09 -7.95 -18.80
CA THR A 135 -1.40 -6.89 -19.52
C THR A 135 0.07 -7.26 -19.80
N SER A 136 0.53 -7.02 -21.03
CA SER A 136 1.94 -7.16 -21.39
C SER A 136 2.73 -5.89 -21.04
N ILE A 137 3.98 -6.05 -20.64
CA ILE A 137 4.88 -4.93 -20.28
C ILE A 137 6.25 -5.12 -20.92
N LYS A 138 6.91 -4.02 -21.31
CA LYS A 138 8.29 -4.06 -21.82
C LYS A 138 9.31 -3.95 -20.70
N GLN A 139 10.48 -4.55 -20.90
CA GLN A 139 11.61 -4.41 -20.00
C GLN A 139 12.05 -2.95 -19.87
N SER A 140 12.05 -2.18 -20.97
CA SER A 140 12.33 -0.75 -20.96
C SER A 140 11.37 0.06 -20.07
N GLU A 141 10.08 -0.29 -20.03
CA GLU A 141 9.07 0.36 -19.18
C GLU A 141 9.31 0.07 -17.69
N ILE A 142 9.73 -1.15 -17.35
CA ILE A 142 10.14 -1.48 -15.97
C ILE A 142 11.32 -0.61 -15.55
N TYR A 143 12.29 -0.39 -16.44
CA TYR A 143 13.43 0.50 -16.17
C TYR A 143 13.01 1.94 -15.97
N SER A 144 12.16 2.48 -16.85
CA SER A 144 11.62 3.84 -16.72
C SER A 144 10.87 4.04 -15.39
N ALA A 145 10.01 3.09 -15.01
CA ALA A 145 9.29 3.14 -13.74
C ALA A 145 10.26 3.12 -12.54
N LEU A 146 11.26 2.24 -12.54
CA LEU A 146 12.25 2.16 -11.47
C LEU A 146 13.12 3.42 -11.37
N GLU A 147 13.48 4.03 -12.50
CA GLU A 147 14.23 5.29 -12.54
C GLU A 147 13.40 6.44 -11.98
N ALA A 148 12.14 6.58 -12.41
CA ALA A 148 11.24 7.61 -11.89
C ALA A 148 11.09 7.54 -10.37
N LEU A 149 11.05 6.32 -9.80
CA LEU A 149 10.95 6.09 -8.36
C LEU A 149 12.19 6.50 -7.55
N THR A 150 13.36 6.69 -8.18
CA THR A 150 14.59 7.10 -7.48
C THR A 150 14.49 8.52 -6.89
N HIS A 151 13.67 9.37 -7.51
CA HIS A 151 13.47 10.75 -7.10
C HIS A 151 12.54 10.89 -5.88
N TYR A 152 11.79 9.84 -5.55
CA TYR A 152 10.92 9.81 -4.37
C TYR A 152 11.70 9.34 -3.13
N ASN A 153 11.03 9.10 -2.00
CA ASN A 153 11.60 8.66 -0.70
C ASN A 153 12.15 9.77 0.24
N ASP A 154 11.51 10.94 0.33
CA ASP A 154 11.99 12.06 1.15
C ASP A 154 12.06 11.76 2.66
N THR A 155 11.04 11.07 3.20
CA THR A 155 11.00 10.69 4.62
C THR A 155 12.05 9.64 4.90
N TYR A 156 12.15 8.62 4.05
CA TYR A 156 13.20 7.61 4.16
C TYR A 156 14.61 8.22 4.12
N LYS A 157 14.87 9.19 3.23
CA LYS A 157 16.16 9.89 3.15
C LYS A 157 16.50 10.66 4.43
N LYS A 158 15.50 11.24 5.09
CA LYS A 158 15.69 12.03 6.32
C LYS A 158 15.82 11.16 7.56
N ALA A 159 14.93 10.20 7.72
CA ALA A 159 14.68 9.53 9.00
C ALA A 159 14.92 8.01 8.99
N GLY A 160 15.04 7.40 7.81
CA GLY A 160 15.03 5.94 7.69
C GLY A 160 13.74 5.32 8.23
N ALA A 161 13.77 3.99 8.44
CA ALA A 161 12.72 3.22 9.14
C ALA A 161 11.27 3.29 8.58
N VAL A 162 11.08 3.71 7.33
CA VAL A 162 9.77 3.72 6.65
C VAL A 162 9.78 2.84 5.40
N HIS A 163 8.59 2.47 4.95
CA HIS A 163 8.34 1.81 3.69
C HIS A 163 7.71 2.76 2.68
N GLY A 164 8.28 2.81 1.48
CA GLY A 164 7.67 3.45 0.31
C GLY A 164 6.85 2.45 -0.52
N CYS A 165 5.67 2.86 -0.97
CA CYS A 165 4.89 2.21 -2.02
C CYS A 165 4.46 3.23 -3.06
N ALA A 166 4.21 2.77 -4.29
CA ALA A 166 3.80 3.64 -5.38
C ALA A 166 2.83 2.95 -6.33
N VAL A 167 1.98 3.75 -6.95
CA VAL A 167 1.22 3.39 -8.15
C VAL A 167 1.82 4.19 -9.30
N CYS A 168 2.24 3.48 -10.34
CA CYS A 168 2.92 4.05 -11.50
C CYS A 168 2.23 3.62 -12.79
N THR A 169 2.45 4.38 -13.84
CA THR A 169 2.42 3.85 -15.22
C THR A 169 3.85 3.48 -15.62
N ALA A 170 4.08 3.07 -16.86
CA ALA A 170 5.41 2.79 -17.39
C ALA A 170 6.42 3.95 -17.22
N ASN A 171 5.96 5.21 -17.30
CA ASN A 171 6.85 6.37 -17.39
C ASN A 171 6.60 7.42 -16.29
N GLU A 172 5.61 7.21 -15.42
CA GLU A 172 5.19 8.21 -14.45
C GLU A 172 4.81 7.56 -13.11
N VAL A 173 5.24 8.18 -12.02
CA VAL A 173 4.77 7.85 -10.68
C VAL A 173 3.50 8.67 -10.41
N LEU A 174 2.34 8.00 -10.41
CA LEU A 174 1.04 8.65 -10.22
C LEU A 174 0.80 9.04 -8.75
N SER A 175 1.20 8.17 -7.83
CA SER A 175 1.16 8.45 -6.38
C SER A 175 2.24 7.63 -5.68
N PHE A 176 2.88 8.25 -4.69
CA PHE A 176 3.91 7.64 -3.86
C PHE A 176 3.62 7.90 -2.39
N VAL A 177 3.49 6.86 -1.57
CA VAL A 177 3.21 6.93 -0.12
C VAL A 177 4.39 6.35 0.65
N GLU A 178 4.81 7.05 1.70
CA GLU A 178 5.65 6.49 2.76
C GLU A 178 4.81 6.28 4.02
N ASP A 179 5.05 5.17 4.71
CA ASP A 179 4.50 4.92 6.04
C ASP A 179 5.44 4.00 6.83
N VAL A 180 5.31 3.96 8.16
CA VAL A 180 6.03 2.99 9.02
C VAL A 180 5.68 1.56 8.60
N GLY A 181 4.40 1.31 8.30
CA GLY A 181 3.91 0.03 7.82
C GLY A 181 3.71 0.00 6.30
N ARG A 182 4.34 -0.95 5.59
CA ARG A 182 4.08 -1.15 4.15
C ARG A 182 2.60 -1.44 3.83
N HIS A 183 1.87 -2.06 4.76
CA HIS A 183 0.45 -2.36 4.60
C HIS A 183 -0.38 -1.07 4.57
N ASN A 184 -0.07 -0.11 5.45
CA ASN A 184 -0.69 1.21 5.46
C ASN A 184 -0.39 1.98 4.17
N ALA A 185 0.84 1.89 3.66
CA ALA A 185 1.19 2.55 2.40
C ALA A 185 0.37 2.00 1.21
N VAL A 186 0.14 0.69 1.14
CA VAL A 186 -0.73 0.08 0.12
C VAL A 186 -2.19 0.46 0.34
N ASP A 187 -2.68 0.40 1.58
CA ASP A 187 -4.05 0.78 1.91
C ASP A 187 -4.30 2.24 1.53
N THR A 188 -3.36 3.14 1.82
CA THR A 188 -3.45 4.56 1.42
C THR A 188 -3.61 4.70 -0.11
N LEU A 189 -2.76 4.02 -0.90
CA LEU A 189 -2.85 4.04 -2.36
C LEU A 189 -4.16 3.44 -2.88
N ALA A 190 -4.63 2.35 -2.26
CA ALA A 190 -5.90 1.73 -2.60
C ALA A 190 -7.08 2.67 -2.35
N GLY A 191 -7.08 3.39 -1.22
CA GLY A 191 -8.08 4.40 -0.90
C GLY A 191 -8.10 5.56 -1.89
N GLU A 192 -6.93 6.04 -2.33
CA GLU A 192 -6.83 7.09 -3.35
C GLU A 192 -7.39 6.66 -4.70
N MET A 193 -6.99 5.48 -5.17
CA MET A 193 -7.50 4.93 -6.43
C MET A 193 -9.01 4.72 -6.35
N TRP A 194 -9.51 4.18 -5.24
CA TRP A 194 -10.93 3.91 -5.04
C TRP A 194 -11.77 5.20 -5.04
N LEU A 195 -11.35 6.22 -4.28
CA LEU A 195 -12.03 7.52 -4.24
C LEU A 195 -12.04 8.23 -5.60
N ASN A 196 -10.95 8.10 -6.36
CA ASN A 196 -10.84 8.69 -7.69
C ASN A 196 -11.44 7.79 -8.79
N GLN A 197 -12.01 6.63 -8.43
CA GLN A 197 -12.51 5.60 -9.34
C GLN A 197 -11.51 5.25 -10.46
N GLN A 198 -10.23 5.21 -10.10
CA GLN A 198 -9.15 4.88 -11.02
C GLN A 198 -9.06 3.36 -11.20
N SER A 199 -9.04 2.92 -12.46
CA SER A 199 -8.74 1.54 -12.81
C SER A 199 -7.26 1.21 -12.60
N GLY A 200 -6.96 -0.03 -12.20
CA GLY A 200 -5.60 -0.54 -12.02
C GLY A 200 -5.01 -1.27 -13.23
N ASP A 201 -5.81 -1.53 -14.26
CA ASP A 201 -5.51 -2.40 -15.41
C ASP A 201 -4.28 -1.99 -16.25
N ASP A 202 -3.96 -0.70 -16.26
CA ASP A 202 -2.81 -0.11 -16.95
C ASP A 202 -1.65 0.26 -16.01
N LYS A 203 -1.72 -0.16 -14.74
CA LYS A 203 -0.80 0.31 -13.69
C LYS A 203 0.24 -0.71 -13.29
N ILE A 204 1.26 -0.18 -12.63
CA ILE A 204 2.35 -0.90 -11.99
C ILE A 204 2.31 -0.52 -10.51
N PHE A 205 2.22 -1.52 -9.63
CA PHE A 205 2.39 -1.29 -8.20
C PHE A 205 3.83 -1.53 -7.81
N TYR A 206 4.40 -0.63 -7.03
CA TYR A 206 5.76 -0.74 -6.52
C TYR A 206 5.78 -0.72 -4.99
N THR A 207 6.65 -1.51 -4.38
CA THR A 207 6.92 -1.44 -2.94
C THR A 207 8.39 -1.66 -2.59
N THR A 208 8.85 -0.98 -1.56
CA THR A 208 10.14 -1.23 -0.92
C THR A 208 10.13 -2.51 -0.05
N GLY A 209 8.94 -2.97 0.36
CA GLY A 209 8.75 -4.10 1.27
C GLY A 209 8.72 -5.47 0.59
N ARG A 210 8.65 -6.54 1.41
CA ARG A 210 8.51 -7.93 0.94
C ARG A 210 7.12 -8.17 0.36
N LEU A 211 7.05 -9.03 -0.67
CA LEU A 211 5.79 -9.48 -1.26
C LEU A 211 5.24 -10.68 -0.47
N THR A 212 4.53 -10.38 0.61
CA THR A 212 3.76 -11.35 1.39
C THR A 212 2.39 -11.60 0.76
N SER A 213 1.67 -12.63 1.20
CA SER A 213 0.31 -12.94 0.74
C SER A 213 -0.62 -11.74 0.82
N GLU A 214 -0.63 -11.01 1.94
CA GLU A 214 -1.47 -9.82 2.12
C GLU A 214 -1.16 -8.71 1.11
N MET A 215 0.13 -8.45 0.82
CA MET A 215 0.52 -7.43 -0.16
C MET A 215 0.01 -7.79 -1.55
N VAL A 216 0.16 -9.06 -1.94
CA VAL A 216 -0.31 -9.57 -3.24
C VAL A 216 -1.83 -9.50 -3.33
N ILE A 217 -2.56 -9.84 -2.27
CA ILE A 217 -4.03 -9.75 -2.24
C ILE A 217 -4.50 -8.31 -2.40
N LYS A 218 -3.91 -7.35 -1.67
CA LYS A 218 -4.29 -5.94 -1.78
C LYS A 218 -4.05 -5.40 -3.20
N VAL A 219 -2.92 -5.75 -3.82
CA VAL A 219 -2.63 -5.37 -5.21
C VAL A 219 -3.61 -6.03 -6.19
N ALA A 220 -4.01 -7.28 -5.95
CA ALA A 220 -5.06 -7.94 -6.72
C ALA A 220 -6.42 -7.23 -6.58
N GLN A 221 -6.79 -6.81 -5.37
CA GLN A 221 -8.02 -6.04 -5.12
C GLN A 221 -8.01 -4.66 -5.80
N MET A 222 -6.83 -4.07 -5.99
CA MET A 222 -6.64 -2.85 -6.78
C MET A 222 -6.72 -3.10 -8.30
N GLY A 223 -6.80 -4.37 -8.74
CA GLY A 223 -6.85 -4.75 -10.14
C GLY A 223 -5.54 -4.51 -10.90
N ILE A 224 -4.41 -4.38 -10.19
CA ILE A 224 -3.13 -4.01 -10.79
C ILE A 224 -2.38 -5.26 -11.30
N PRO A 225 -2.01 -5.31 -12.59
CA PRO A 225 -1.45 -6.52 -13.20
C PRO A 225 0.05 -6.73 -12.96
N VAL A 226 0.80 -5.67 -12.64
CA VAL A 226 2.26 -5.73 -12.46
C VAL A 226 2.65 -5.29 -11.04
N LEU A 227 3.41 -6.14 -10.35
CA LEU A 227 3.86 -5.93 -8.98
C LEU A 227 5.38 -5.95 -8.90
N LEU A 228 5.97 -4.79 -8.61
CA LEU A 228 7.40 -4.58 -8.45
C LEU A 228 7.78 -4.48 -6.96
N SER A 229 8.88 -5.13 -6.58
CA SER A 229 9.46 -5.00 -5.24
C SER A 229 10.98 -4.89 -5.25
N ARG A 230 11.52 -4.04 -4.36
CA ARG A 230 12.97 -4.02 -4.03
C ARG A 230 13.41 -5.22 -3.18
N SER A 231 12.47 -5.89 -2.52
CA SER A 231 12.73 -6.95 -1.55
C SER A 231 12.47 -8.34 -2.15
N GLY A 232 12.34 -9.35 -1.28
CA GLY A 232 12.02 -10.72 -1.66
C GLY A 232 10.52 -11.04 -1.69
N VAL A 233 10.20 -12.22 -2.20
CA VAL A 233 8.84 -12.80 -2.28
C VAL A 233 8.75 -13.96 -1.29
N THR A 234 7.62 -14.11 -0.59
CA THR A 234 7.37 -15.31 0.24
C THR A 234 6.67 -16.40 -0.56
N GLN A 235 6.77 -17.67 -0.14
CA GLN A 235 6.15 -18.80 -0.85
C GLN A 235 4.64 -18.59 -1.04
N MET A 236 3.88 -18.29 0.01
CA MET A 236 2.44 -18.00 -0.13
C MET A 236 2.14 -16.76 -0.98
N GLY A 237 2.99 -15.73 -0.96
CA GLY A 237 2.85 -14.57 -1.83
C GLY A 237 3.01 -14.93 -3.31
N LEU A 238 3.99 -15.78 -3.61
CA LEU A 238 4.24 -16.30 -4.95
C LEU A 238 3.06 -17.11 -5.48
N GLU A 239 2.53 -18.04 -4.67
CA GLU A 239 1.38 -18.87 -5.05
C GLU A 239 0.14 -18.03 -5.36
N LEU A 240 -0.13 -17.00 -4.56
CA LEU A 240 -1.25 -16.09 -4.80
C LEU A 240 -1.04 -15.24 -6.04
N ALA A 241 0.19 -14.78 -6.29
CA ALA A 241 0.50 -14.02 -7.50
C ALA A 241 0.28 -14.86 -8.76
N GLN A 242 0.67 -16.14 -8.73
CA GLN A 242 0.36 -17.09 -9.80
C GLN A 242 -1.15 -17.29 -9.96
N LYS A 243 -1.86 -17.51 -8.86
CA LYS A 243 -3.32 -17.71 -8.86
C LYS A 243 -4.07 -16.53 -9.48
N PHE A 244 -3.72 -15.31 -9.07
CA PHE A 244 -4.35 -14.09 -9.59
C PHE A 244 -3.84 -13.69 -10.97
N GLY A 245 -2.75 -14.30 -11.46
CA GLY A 245 -2.14 -13.95 -12.74
C GLY A 245 -1.41 -12.60 -12.71
N ILE A 246 -0.84 -12.20 -11.57
CA ILE A 246 -0.04 -10.97 -11.44
C ILE A 246 1.37 -11.23 -11.96
N THR A 247 1.91 -10.33 -12.78
CA THR A 247 3.34 -10.32 -13.13
C THR A 247 4.14 -9.80 -11.94
N THR A 248 4.89 -10.69 -11.28
CA THR A 248 5.62 -10.37 -10.04
C THR A 248 7.10 -10.28 -10.30
N ILE A 249 7.67 -9.12 -9.98
CA ILE A 249 9.08 -8.81 -10.17
C ILE A 249 9.63 -8.35 -8.82
N ALA A 250 10.69 -9.00 -8.37
CA ALA A 250 11.34 -8.70 -7.10
C ALA A 250 12.84 -8.47 -7.29
N ARG A 251 13.52 -8.06 -6.21
CA ARG A 251 14.93 -7.62 -6.25
C ARG A 251 15.17 -6.54 -7.32
N ALA A 252 14.15 -5.72 -7.59
CA ALA A 252 14.17 -4.71 -8.64
C ALA A 252 14.93 -3.47 -8.17
N LYS A 253 16.08 -3.18 -8.80
CA LYS A 253 16.91 -2.00 -8.51
C LYS A 253 17.73 -1.59 -9.74
N GLY A 254 17.50 -0.38 -10.22
CA GLY A 254 18.10 0.12 -11.46
C GLY A 254 17.72 -0.80 -12.61
N LEU A 255 18.72 -1.28 -13.36
CA LEU A 255 18.50 -2.18 -14.51
C LEU A 255 18.43 -3.67 -14.16
N ARG A 256 18.49 -4.03 -12.88
CA ARG A 256 18.47 -5.42 -12.41
C ARG A 256 17.14 -5.75 -11.75
N PHE A 257 16.54 -6.88 -12.12
CA PHE A 257 15.33 -7.41 -11.51
C PHE A 257 15.23 -8.92 -11.72
N GLN A 258 14.37 -9.58 -10.95
CA GLN A 258 14.08 -11.01 -11.06
C GLN A 258 12.57 -11.21 -11.23
N VAL A 259 12.17 -11.93 -12.28
CA VAL A 259 10.76 -12.23 -12.54
C VAL A 259 10.41 -13.55 -11.87
N PHE A 260 9.41 -13.51 -10.98
CA PHE A 260 8.93 -14.69 -10.26
C PHE A 260 7.67 -15.29 -10.89
N THR A 261 6.85 -14.45 -11.55
CA THR A 261 5.64 -14.86 -12.27
C THR A 261 5.39 -13.93 -13.47
N GLY A 262 4.72 -14.42 -14.51
CA GLY A 262 4.30 -13.59 -15.63
C GLY A 262 5.42 -13.27 -16.63
N ALA A 263 6.50 -14.05 -16.69
CA ALA A 263 7.61 -13.81 -17.60
C ALA A 263 7.17 -13.84 -19.08
N GLU A 264 6.18 -14.66 -19.41
CA GLU A 264 5.54 -14.73 -20.71
C GLU A 264 4.81 -13.45 -21.13
N LYS A 265 4.50 -12.56 -20.17
CA LYS A 265 3.89 -11.24 -20.41
C LYS A 265 4.92 -10.12 -20.50
N ILE A 266 6.21 -10.42 -20.34
CA ILE A 266 7.28 -9.44 -20.41
C ILE A 266 7.95 -9.51 -21.78
N ASN A 267 7.94 -8.40 -22.50
CA ASN A 267 8.75 -8.22 -23.69
C ASN A 267 10.15 -7.74 -23.28
N PHE A 268 11.14 -8.63 -23.34
CA PHE A 268 12.55 -8.34 -23.07
C PHE A 268 13.19 -7.60 -24.26
N ASP A 269 12.81 -6.33 -24.43
CA ASP A 269 13.16 -5.47 -25.56
C ASP A 269 14.54 -4.80 -25.44
N VAL A 270 15.15 -4.83 -24.25
CA VAL A 270 16.49 -4.31 -24.00
C VAL A 270 17.45 -5.49 -23.89
N LYS A 271 17.79 -6.08 -25.04
CA LYS A 271 18.91 -7.02 -25.09
C LYS A 271 20.19 -6.26 -24.80
N GLY A 272 20.90 -6.64 -23.73
CA GLY A 272 22.30 -6.25 -23.57
C GLY A 272 23.08 -6.73 -24.78
N ASN A 273 24.07 -5.97 -25.25
CA ASN A 273 25.01 -6.43 -26.28
C ASN A 273 25.48 -7.85 -25.95
N THR A 274 24.96 -8.84 -26.66
CA THR A 274 25.48 -10.22 -26.65
C THR A 274 26.67 -10.31 -27.58
N ASP A 275 27.61 -9.38 -27.42
CA ASP A 275 28.98 -9.47 -27.92
C ASP A 275 29.87 -9.57 -26.68
N LYS A 276 29.97 -10.80 -26.14
CA LYS A 276 31.14 -11.39 -25.49
C LYS A 276 30.84 -12.80 -25.00
#